data_AF-A0A399XCT2-F1
#
_entry.id   AF-A0A399XCT2-F1
#
_cell.length_a   1.000
_cell.length_b   1.000
_cell.length_c   1.000
_cell.angle_alpha   90.00
_cell.angle_beta   90.00
_cell.angle_gamma   90.00
#
_symmetry.space_group_name_H-M   'P 1'
#
loop_
_entity.id
_entity.type
_entity.pdbx_description
1 polymer ?
#
loop_
_entity_poly.entity_id
_entity_poly.type
_entity_poly.pdbx_seq_one_letter_code
_entity_poly.pdbx_strand_id
1 'polypeptide(L)' 'MPDPTLVFDYLCARFGVDIDFSDERGMTTTEVAVITFLLVGAAIVVLGIIYTAAKGNADNIPTPEQPAG' A
#
# COMPACT_ATOMS: atom_id res chain seq x y z
N MET A 1 -5.20 20.54 1.13
CA MET A 1 -4.79 19.12 1.18
C MET A 1 -6.07 18.30 1.16
N PRO A 2 -6.21 17.26 0.31
CA PRO A 2 -7.40 16.42 0.34
C PRO A 2 -7.53 15.78 1.73
N ASP A 3 -8.73 15.81 2.28
CA ASP A 3 -9.01 15.25 3.60
C ASP A 3 -8.88 13.72 3.52
N PRO A 4 -7.97 13.08 4.30
CA PRO A 4 -7.74 11.64 4.21
C PRO A 4 -9.00 10.82 4.49
N THR A 5 -9.89 11.32 5.35
CA THR A 5 -11.19 10.72 5.66
C THR A 5 -12.10 10.69 4.43
N LEU A 6 -12.18 11.78 3.65
CA LEU A 6 -12.98 11.80 2.42
C LEU A 6 -12.47 10.82 1.35
N VAL A 7 -11.16 10.64 1.24
CA VAL A 7 -10.57 9.66 0.33
C VAL A 7 -10.90 8.24 0.80
N PHE A 8 -10.82 8.00 2.10
CA PHE A 8 -11.18 6.71 2.71
C PHE A 8 -12.67 6.40 2.50
N ASP A 9 -13.58 7.33 2.80
CA ASP A 9 -15.02 7.18 2.60
C ASP A 9 -15.37 6.90 1.13
N TYR A 10 -14.73 7.59 0.20
CA TYR A 10 -14.91 7.34 -1.24
C TYR A 10 -14.45 5.92 -1.63
N LEU A 11 -13.30 5.47 -1.12
CA LEU A 11 -12.79 4.12 -1.39
C LEU A 11 -13.72 3.06 -0.77
N CYS A 12 -14.14 3.24 0.48
CA CYS A 12 -15.11 2.37 1.17
C CYS A 12 -16.43 2.27 0.39
N ALA A 13 -17.00 3.40 -0.03
CA ALA A 13 -18.21 3.43 -0.85
C ALA A 13 -18.01 2.76 -2.23
N ARG A 14 -16.84 2.95 -2.86
CA ARG A 14 -16.52 2.39 -4.19
C ARG A 14 -16.31 0.88 -4.15
N PHE A 15 -15.71 0.36 -3.09
CA PHE A 15 -15.43 -1.06 -2.92
C PHE A 15 -16.56 -1.81 -2.17
N GLY A 16 -17.61 -1.10 -1.74
CA GLY A 16 -18.71 -1.69 -0.97
C GLY A 16 -18.26 -2.22 0.39
N VAL A 17 -17.17 -1.67 0.94
CA VAL A 17 -16.60 -2.08 2.21
C VAL A 17 -17.12 -1.12 3.27
N ASP A 18 -18.17 -1.53 3.97
CA ASP A 18 -18.67 -0.83 5.15
C ASP A 18 -17.79 -1.24 6.34
N ILE A 19 -16.72 -0.49 6.59
CA ILE A 19 -15.86 -0.73 7.76
C ILE A 19 -16.40 0.11 8.91
N ASP A 20 -17.48 -0.37 9.52
CA ASP A 20 -17.98 0.21 10.77
C ASP A 20 -17.09 -0.26 11.93
N PHE A 21 -16.10 0.56 12.29
CA PHE A 21 -15.26 0.34 13.47
C PHE A 21 -16.03 0.53 14.80
N SER A 22 -17.27 1.03 14.74
CA SER A 22 -18.13 1.26 15.90
C SER A 22 -19.17 0.14 16.09
N ASP A 23 -19.28 -0.82 15.16
CA ASP A 23 -20.17 -1.95 15.33
C ASP A 23 -19.55 -2.93 16.35
N GLU A 24 -20.22 -3.08 17.48
CA GLU A 24 -19.83 -3.98 18.58
C GLU A 24 -20.06 -5.46 18.22
N ARG A 25 -20.69 -5.74 17.07
CA ARG A 25 -20.78 -7.09 16.51
C ARG A 25 -19.40 -7.46 15.96
N GLY A 26 -18.68 -8.30 16.69
CA GLY A 26 -17.35 -8.76 16.27
C GLY A 26 -17.28 -9.18 14.80
N MET A 27 -16.19 -8.82 14.14
CA MET A 27 -15.95 -8.98 12.71
C MET A 27 -16.10 -10.44 12.25
N THR A 28 -16.80 -10.67 11.14
CA THR A 28 -16.94 -12.01 10.56
C THR A 28 -15.63 -12.49 9.95
N THR A 29 -15.39 -13.81 9.88
CA THR A 29 -14.15 -14.36 9.30
C THR A 29 -13.94 -13.96 7.84
N THR A 30 -15.02 -13.70 7.11
CA THR A 30 -14.99 -13.21 5.72
C THR A 30 -14.52 -11.76 5.64
N GLU A 31 -15.00 -10.88 6.52
CA GLU A 31 -14.55 -9.48 6.60
C GLU A 31 -13.06 -9.38 6.94
N VAL A 32 -12.59 -10.16 7.92
CA VAL A 32 -11.17 -10.23 8.28
C VAL A 32 -10.32 -10.62 7.06
N ALA A 33 -10.76 -11.62 6.30
CA ALA A 33 -10.04 -12.08 5.11
C ALA A 33 -9.97 -10.99 4.04
N VAL A 34 -11.08 -10.30 3.76
CA VAL A 34 -11.13 -9.19 2.77
C VAL A 34 -10.19 -8.06 3.17
N ILE A 35 -10.23 -7.62 4.43
CA ILE A 35 -9.35 -6.56 4.94
C ILE A 35 -7.88 -6.99 4.85
N THR A 36 -7.58 -8.23 5.21
CA THR A 36 -6.21 -8.76 5.12
C THR A 36 -5.71 -8.73 3.68
N PHE A 37 -6.50 -9.19 2.70
CA PHE A 37 -6.11 -9.13 1.29
C PHE A 37 -5.92 -7.70 0.79
N LEU A 38 -6.77 -6.75 1.21
CA LEU A 38 -6.61 -5.33 0.87
C LEU A 38 -5.33 -4.73 1.45
N LEU A 39 -5.04 -4.99 2.73
CA LEU A 39 -3.83 -4.51 3.39
C LEU A 39 -2.56 -5.10 2.78
N VAL A 40 -2.56 -6.41 2.50
CA VAL A 40 -1.43 -7.08 1.84
C VAL A 40 -1.23 -6.53 0.43
N GLY A 41 -2.31 -6.34 -0.34
CA GLY A 41 -2.27 -5.73 -1.67
C GLY A 41 -1.69 -4.32 -1.64
N ALA A 42 -2.14 -3.47 -0.72
CA ALA A 42 -1.61 -2.13 -0.53
C ALA A 42 -0.11 -2.14 -0.18
N ALA A 43 0.32 -3.04 0.71
CA ALA A 43 1.72 -3.20 1.08
C ALA A 43 2.60 -3.59 -0.12
N ILE A 44 2.13 -4.51 -0.96
CA ILE A 44 2.84 -4.93 -2.18
C ILE A 44 2.97 -3.76 -3.17
N VAL A 45 1.92 -2.96 -3.34
CA VAL A 45 1.95 -1.77 -4.22
C VAL A 45 2.98 -0.76 -3.72
N VAL A 46 2.96 -0.43 -2.43
CA VAL A 46 3.91 0.52 -1.83
C VAL A 46 5.35 -0.02 -1.97
N LEU A 47 5.56 -1.31 -1.71
CA LEU A 47 6.87 -1.95 -1.90
C LEU A 47 7.33 -1.84 -3.36
N GLY A 48 6.46 -2.09 -4.33
CA GLY A 48 6.77 -1.98 -5.76
C GLY A 48 7.17 -0.55 -6.18
N ILE A 49 6.51 0.46 -5.62
CA ILE A 49 6.85 1.88 -5.86
C ILE A 49 8.26 2.17 -5.30
N ILE A 50 8.53 1.80 -4.05
CA ILE A 50 9.81 2.04 -3.39
C ILE A 50 10.93 1.29 -4.10
N TYR A 51 10.71 0.02 -4.47
CA TYR A 51 11.67 -0.79 -5.19
C TYR A 51 12.04 -0.16 -6.54
N THR A 52 11.04 0.26 -7.32
CA THR A 52 11.26 0.93 -8.61
C THR A 52 12.07 2.21 -8.45
N ALA A 53 11.74 3.04 -7.45
CA ALA A 53 12.47 4.27 -7.17
C ALA A 53 13.92 4.00 -6.72
N ALA A 54 14.12 3.03 -5.83
CA ALA A 54 15.44 2.64 -5.34
C ALA A 54 16.33 2.07 -6.45
N LYS A 55 15.76 1.22 -7.31
CA LYS A 55 16.46 0.67 -8.48
C LYS A 55 16.86 1.78 -9.45
N GLY A 56 15.94 2.69 -9.79
CA GLY A 56 16.25 3.84 -10.63
C GLY A 56 17.37 4.70 -10.06
N ASN A 57 17.44 4.89 -8.75
CA ASN A 57 18.55 5.61 -8.11
C ASN A 57 19.87 4.82 -8.20
N ALA A 58 19.84 3.51 -7.95
CA ALA A 58 21.02 2.66 -8.03
C ALA A 58 21.60 2.61 -9.45
N ASP A 59 20.75 2.50 -10.47
CA ASP A 59 21.15 2.47 -11.89
C ASP A 59 21.77 3.80 -12.36
N ASN A 60 21.52 4.91 -11.64
CA ASN A 60 22.06 6.24 -11.94
C ASN A 60 23.35 6.56 -11.17
N ILE A 61 23.82 5.69 -10.26
CA ILE A 61 25.13 5.87 -9.62
C ILE A 61 26.20 5.39 -10.63
N PRO A 62 27.13 6.26 -11.05
CA PRO A 62 28.23 5.84 -11.91
C PRO A 62 28.98 4.69 -11.21
N THR A 63 29.14 3.55 -11.90
CA THR A 63 30.04 2.50 -11.42
C THR A 63 31.43 3.12 -11.26
N PRO A 64 32.03 3.08 -10.05
CA PRO A 64 33.39 3.58 -9.85
C PRO A 64 34.32 2.86 -10.82
N GLU A 65 35.20 3.59 -11.50
CA GLU A 65 36.29 2.98 -12.25
C GLU A 65 37.11 2.14 -11.25
N GLN A 66 37.05 0.81 -11.38
CA GLN A 66 38.00 -0.05 -10.67
C GLN A 66 39.39 0.44 -11.08
N PRO A 67 40.29 0.76 -10.13
CA PRO A 67 41.65 1.10 -10.48
C PRO A 67 42.19 -0.05 -11.34
N ALA A 68 42.56 0.26 -12.57
CA ALA A 68 43.22 -0.70 -13.44
C ALA A 68 44.43 -1.24 -12.67
N GLY A 69 44.38 -2.54 -12.37
CA GLY A 69 45.52 -3.26 -11.80
C GLY A 69 46.71 -3.26 -12.76
#